data_AF-E2C885-F1
#
_entry.id   AF-E2C885-F1
#
_cell.length_a   1.000
_cell.length_b   1.000
_cell.length_c   1.000
_cell.angle_alpha   90.00
_cell.angle_beta   90.00
_cell.angle_gamma   90.00
#
_symmetry.space_group_name_H-M   'P 1'
#
loop_
_entity.id
_entity.type
_entity.pdbx_description
1 polymer ?
#
loop_
_entity_poly.entity_id
_entity_poly.type
_entity_poly.pdbx_seq_one_letter_code
_entity_poly.pdbx_strand_id
1 'polypeptide(L)' 'RRPLEPPYTGPHEVVRRVNERTFIIRINDGERTVSTDCLKPAFIA' A
#
# COMPACT_ATOMS: atom_id res chain seq x y z
N ARG A 1 1.64 -26.83 -9.58
CA ARG A 1 0.98 -25.55 -9.96
C ARG A 1 1.17 -24.59 -8.79
N ARG A 2 1.65 -23.36 -9.01
CA ARG A 2 1.70 -22.33 -7.96
C ARG A 2 0.30 -21.73 -7.77
N PRO A 3 -0.14 -21.43 -6.54
CA PRO A 3 -1.40 -20.72 -6.32
C PRO A 3 -1.38 -19.34 -6.98
N LEU A 4 -2.54 -18.80 -7.33
CA LEU A 4 -2.67 -17.42 -7.76
C LEU A 4 -2.40 -16.50 -6.57
N GLU A 5 -1.58 -15.47 -6.79
CA GLU A 5 -1.34 -14.43 -5.79
C GLU A 5 -2.36 -13.29 -5.97
N PRO A 6 -2.84 -12.70 -4.86
CA PRO A 6 -3.74 -11.57 -4.92
C PRO A 6 -3.02 -10.34 -5.51
N PRO A 7 -3.71 -9.49 -6.31
CA PRO A 7 -3.10 -8.34 -6.97
C PRO A 7 -2.71 -7.21 -6.00
N TYR A 8 -3.27 -7.22 -4.79
CA TYR A 8 -2.97 -6.26 -3.73
C TYR A 8 -2.73 -7.01 -2.41
N THR A 9 -1.92 -6.43 -1.55
CA THR A 9 -1.63 -6.96 -0.21
C THR A 9 -2.10 -5.96 0.84
N GLY A 10 -2.58 -6.49 1.97
CA GLY A 10 -2.91 -5.74 3.17
C GLY A 10 -3.98 -4.64 3.00
N PRO A 11 -4.47 -4.12 4.13
CA PRO A 11 -4.51 -2.70 4.36
C PRO A 11 -3.15 -2.28 4.95
N HIS A 12 -2.43 -1.39 4.25
CA HIS A 12 -1.18 -0.83 4.75
C HIS A 12 -1.44 0.55 5.35
N GLU A 13 -0.83 0.82 6.51
CA GLU A 13 -0.91 2.13 7.15
C GLU A 13 -0.18 3.18 6.30
N VAL A 14 -0.84 4.32 6.07
CA VAL A 14 -0.20 5.49 5.47
C VAL A 14 0.53 6.26 6.56
N VAL A 15 1.86 6.18 6.54
CA VAL A 15 2.73 6.90 7.47
C VAL A 15 2.81 8.38 7.10
N ARG A 16 2.93 8.69 5.80
CA ARG A 16 3.03 10.08 5.31
C ARG A 16 2.46 10.23 3.90
N ARG A 17 1.74 11.33 3.66
CA ARG A 17 1.40 11.79 2.31
C ARG A 17 2.43 12.83 1.86
N VAL A 18 3.27 12.48 0.88
CA VAL A 18 4.33 13.37 0.37
C VAL A 18 3.72 14.42 -0.55
N ASN A 19 2.79 14.01 -1.41
CA ASN A 19 1.98 14.88 -2.25
C ASN A 19 0.70 14.15 -2.65
N GLU A 20 -0.04 14.63 -3.64
CA GLU A 20 -1.30 14.00 -4.05
C GLU A 20 -1.14 12.61 -4.67
N ARG A 21 0.02 12.33 -5.28
CA ARG A 21 0.34 11.10 -6.01
C ARG A 21 1.34 10.20 -5.29
N THR A 22 2.02 10.67 -4.26
CA THR A 22 3.11 9.94 -3.60
C THR A 22 2.86 9.79 -2.11
N PHE A 23 2.94 8.54 -1.64
CA PHE A 23 2.66 8.14 -0.27
C PHE A 23 3.82 7.31 0.27
N ILE A 24 4.03 7.39 1.59
CA ILE A 24 4.90 6.47 2.32
C ILE A 24 3.99 5.59 3.18
N ILE A 25 4.05 4.28 2.94
CA ILE A 25 3.28 3.27 3.65
C ILE A 25 4.19 2.32 4.42
N ARG A 26 3.68 1.73 5.50
CA ARG A 26 4.40 0.73 6.29
C ARG A 26 4.10 -0.67 5.76
N ILE A 27 5.13 -1.38 5.31
CA ILE A 27 5.07 -2.78 4.86
C ILE A 27 6.16 -3.57 5.58
N ASN A 28 5.79 -4.64 6.28
CA ASN A 28 6.72 -5.55 6.98
C ASN A 28 7.76 -4.78 7.82
N ASP A 29 7.27 -3.87 8.69
CA ASP A 29 8.06 -2.98 9.57
C ASP A 29 8.98 -1.96 8.87
N GLY A 30 8.96 -1.90 7.54
CA GLY A 30 9.69 -0.92 6.74
C GLY A 30 8.79 0.14 6.12
N GLU A 31 9.35 1.32 5.87
CA GLU A 31 8.69 2.37 5.10
C GLU A 31 8.96 2.21 3.60
N ARG A 32 7.92 2.33 2.79
CA ARG A 32 7.99 2.23 1.32
C ARG A 32 7.29 3.42 0.68
N THR A 33 7.99 4.08 -0.24
CA THR A 33 7.41 5.13 -1.07
C THR A 33 6.68 4.51 -2.27
N VAL A 34 5.42 4.86 -2.47
CA VAL A 34 4.56 4.33 -3.54
C VAL A 34 3.75 5.43 -4.23
N SER A 35 3.40 5.19 -5.50
CA SER A 35 2.47 6.05 -6.26
C SER A 35 1.01 5.70 -5.94
N THR A 36 0.10 6.64 -6.15
CA THR A 36 -1.35 6.40 -6.18
C THR A 36 -1.75 5.27 -7.11
N ASP A 37 -1.01 5.06 -8.19
CA ASP A 37 -1.31 4.01 -9.18
C ASP A 37 -1.17 2.59 -8.61
N CYS A 38 -0.40 2.44 -7.52
CA CYS A 38 -0.19 1.17 -6.82
C CYS A 38 -1.06 1.02 -5.57
N LEU A 39 -1.98 1.96 -5.31
CA LEU A 39 -2.78 2.00 -4.10
C LEU A 39 -4.25 1.69 -4.40
N LYS A 40 -4.87 0.95 -3.48
CA LYS A 40 -6.32 0.81 -3.37
C LYS A 40 -6.74 1.28 -1.98
N PRO A 41 -7.73 2.18 -1.85
CA PRO A 41 -8.25 2.57 -0.53
C PRO A 41 -8.73 1.34 0.25
N ALA A 42 -8.20 1.18 1.46
CA ALA A 42 -8.67 0.17 2.40
C ALA A 42 -9.85 0.74 3.19
N PHE A 43 -11.00 0.10 3.10
CA PHE A 43 -12.12 0.40 3.99
C PHE A 43 -11.92 -0.37 5.30
N ILE A 44 -11.71 0.36 6.40
CA ILE A 44 -11.62 -0.19 7.74
C ILE A 44 -12.94 0.18 8.43
N ALA A 45 -13.70 -0.82 8.86
CA ALA A 45 -15.00 -0.66 9.53
C ALA A 45 -14.81 -0.30 11.02
#